data_AF-A0A918SZL5-F1
#
_entry.id   AF-A0A918SZL5-F1
#
_cell.length_a   1.000
_cell.length_b   1.000
_cell.length_c   1.000
_cell.angle_alpha   90.00
_cell.angle_beta   90.00
_cell.angle_gamma   90.00
#
_symmetry.space_group_name_H-M   'P 1'
#
loop_
_entity.id
_entity.type
_entity.pdbx_description
1 polymer ?
#
loop_
_entity_poly.entity_id
_entity_poly.type
_entity_poly.pdbx_seq_one_letter_code
_entity_poly.pdbx_strand_id
1 'polypeptide(L)'
;MHYDHPTLSDSLARTRLVKEKAERIMACEPPQVFGVHGDWGAGKTSFLRQLRYHLDGSTEGCRDAAGSGLQGNAYKNQVVTIWFEAWRYQHEPAPAIALLQEMRRQFSTWATAKEKAKKLAEVSVRSVLNSIEDTAKLLKFEALPLSAKGI
;
A
#
# COMPACT_ATOMS: atom_id res chain seq x y z
N MET A 1 -12.63 -5.69 27.36
CA MET A 1 -11.15 -5.56 27.35
C MET A 1 -10.76 -4.56 26.28
N HIS A 2 -10.31 -3.36 26.66
CA HIS A 2 -9.70 -2.41 25.72
C HIS A 2 -8.24 -2.82 25.50
N TYR A 3 -7.91 -3.29 24.30
CA TYR A 3 -6.53 -3.54 23.92
C TYR A 3 -5.91 -2.24 23.41
N ASP A 4 -4.73 -1.89 23.93
CA ASP A 4 -3.95 -0.74 23.46
C ASP A 4 -3.30 -1.10 22.11
N HIS A 5 -4.06 -0.87 21.04
CA HIS A 5 -3.60 -1.03 19.68
C HIS A 5 -3.32 0.34 19.08
N PRO A 6 -2.28 0.48 18.24
CA PRO A 6 -2.10 1.72 17.50
C PRO A 6 -3.32 1.96 16.60
N THR A 7 -3.67 3.23 16.47
CA THR A 7 -4.88 3.71 15.79
C THR A 7 -4.49 4.64 14.65
N LEU A 8 -5.20 4.50 13.53
CA LEU A 8 -5.13 5.43 12.41
C LEU A 8 -6.12 6.59 12.59
N SER A 9 -7.14 6.43 13.41
CA SER A 9 -8.06 7.50 13.78
C SER A 9 -7.30 8.69 14.38
N ASP A 10 -7.59 9.88 13.88
CA ASP A 10 -6.90 11.10 14.30
C ASP A 10 -7.63 11.84 15.43
N SER A 11 -7.89 11.16 16.55
CA SER A 11 -8.53 11.77 17.73
C SER A 11 -7.71 12.89 18.38
N LEU A 12 -6.42 13.02 18.01
CA LEU A 12 -5.47 13.99 18.56
C LEU A 12 -5.08 15.07 17.54
N ALA A 13 -5.80 15.19 16.43
CA ALA A 13 -5.63 16.21 15.39
C ALA A 13 -4.19 16.34 14.83
N ARG A 14 -3.50 15.21 14.69
CA ARG A 14 -2.11 15.07 14.21
C ARG A 14 -1.98 14.99 12.69
N THR A 15 -3.09 14.94 11.94
CA THR A 15 -3.08 14.81 10.48
C THR A 15 -2.18 15.83 9.80
N ARG A 16 -2.19 17.09 10.27
CA ARG A 16 -1.31 18.15 9.76
C ARG A 16 0.16 17.81 9.97
N LEU A 17 0.52 17.37 11.17
CA LEU A 17 1.90 17.00 11.52
C LEU A 17 2.36 15.77 10.72
N VAL A 18 1.47 14.79 10.52
CA VAL A 18 1.74 13.60 9.70
C VAL A 18 2.08 14.00 8.26
N LYS A 19 1.26 14.88 7.65
CA LYS A 19 1.50 15.39 6.29
C LYS A 19 2.81 16.15 6.18
N GLU A 20 3.07 17.09 7.10
CA GLU A 20 4.31 17.87 7.10
C GLU A 20 5.55 16.98 7.23
N LYS A 21 5.52 15.96 8.10
CA LYS A 21 6.64 15.03 8.25
C LYS A 21 6.82 14.14 7.02
N ALA A 22 5.74 13.70 6.38
CA ALA A 22 5.83 12.95 5.13
C ALA A 22 6.47 13.78 4.02
N GLU A 23 6.04 15.04 3.84
CA GLU A 23 6.64 15.96 2.86
C GLU A 23 8.14 16.14 3.11
N ARG A 24 8.54 16.34 4.37
CA ARG A 24 9.98 16.45 4.73
C ARG A 24 10.75 15.16 4.43
N ILE A 25 10.17 13.98 4.69
CA ILE A 25 10.81 12.69 4.37
C ILE A 25 10.99 12.53 2.86
N MET A 26 10.03 12.97 2.05
CA MET A 26 10.11 12.85 0.60
C MET A 26 11.04 13.86 -0.05
N ALA A 27 11.25 15.02 0.59
CA ALA A 27 12.10 16.09 0.09
C ALA A 27 13.54 16.08 0.64
N CYS A 28 13.87 15.19 1.58
CA CYS A 28 15.18 15.17 2.19
C CYS A 28 16.25 14.54 1.30
N GLU A 29 17.51 14.93 1.54
CA GLU A 29 18.67 14.22 1.02
C GLU A 29 19.07 13.14 2.04
N PRO A 30 18.98 11.84 1.71
CA PRO A 30 19.35 10.78 2.64
C PRO A 30 20.85 10.78 2.97
N PRO A 31 21.26 10.36 4.19
CA PRO A 31 20.44 9.81 5.26
C PRO A 31 19.92 10.88 6.25
N GLN A 32 18.65 10.78 6.63
CA GLN A 32 18.05 11.62 7.68
C GLN A 32 17.35 10.79 8.75
N VAL A 33 17.49 11.18 10.02
CA VAL A 33 16.88 10.51 11.17
C VAL A 33 15.92 11.47 11.88
N PHE A 34 14.73 10.97 12.22
CA PHE A 34 13.74 11.69 13.02
C PHE A 34 13.49 10.94 14.34
N GLY A 35 13.63 11.65 15.46
CA GLY A 35 13.23 11.16 16.77
C GLY A 35 11.77 11.54 17.07
N VAL A 36 10.99 10.59 17.60
CA VAL A 36 9.64 10.84 18.13
C VAL A 36 9.66 10.62 19.63
N HIS A 37 9.46 11.68 20.39
CA HIS A 37 9.54 11.69 21.85
C HIS A 37 8.17 12.01 22.47
N GLY A 38 7.99 11.60 23.73
CA GLY A 38 6.77 11.81 24.50
C GLY A 38 6.56 10.70 25.52
N ASP A 39 5.63 10.91 26.45
CA ASP A 39 5.36 9.99 27.56
C ASP A 39 4.80 8.63 27.10
N TRP A 40 4.79 7.66 28.01
CA TRP A 40 4.10 6.39 27.79
C TRP A 40 2.62 6.64 27.53
N GLY A 41 2.04 5.96 26.53
CA GLY A 41 0.66 6.21 26.12
C GLY A 41 0.42 7.51 25.34
N ALA A 42 1.43 8.36 25.11
CA ALA A 42 1.27 9.57 24.29
C ALA A 42 0.97 9.30 22.80
N GLY A 43 0.87 8.03 22.37
CA GLY A 43 0.49 7.66 21.00
C GLY A 43 1.59 7.81 19.96
N LYS A 44 2.87 7.69 20.36
CA LYS A 44 4.03 7.71 19.44
C LYS A 44 3.93 6.63 18.36
N THR A 45 3.59 5.41 18.76
CA THR A 45 3.39 4.29 17.84
C THR A 45 2.24 4.57 16.88
N SER A 46 1.12 5.09 17.37
CA SER A 46 -0.02 5.50 16.52
C SER A 46 0.39 6.58 15.52
N PHE A 47 1.16 7.60 15.93
CA PHE A 47 1.68 8.62 15.03
C PHE A 47 2.57 8.03 13.93
N LEU A 48 3.51 7.14 14.28
CA LEU A 48 4.36 6.47 13.28
C LEU A 48 3.55 5.58 12.33
N ARG A 49 2.47 4.94 12.81
CA ARG A 49 1.55 4.15 11.98
C ARG A 49 0.71 5.03 11.05
N GLN A 50 0.21 6.17 11.52
CA GLN A 50 -0.47 7.18 10.71
C GLN A 50 0.44 7.71 9.61
N LEU A 51 1.71 8.01 9.95
CA LEU A 51 2.72 8.45 8.98
C LEU A 51 3.01 7.38 7.94
N ARG A 52 3.21 6.13 8.37
CA ARG A 52 3.37 4.99 7.47
C ARG A 52 2.17 4.84 6.52
N TYR A 53 0.96 4.85 7.06
CA TYR A 53 -0.26 4.75 6.28
C TYR A 53 -0.38 5.90 5.27
N HIS A 54 -0.03 7.13 5.66
CA HIS A 54 -0.01 8.27 4.74
C HIS A 54 1.01 8.09 3.61
N LEU A 55 2.21 7.58 3.91
CA LEU A 55 3.28 7.36 2.93
C LEU A 55 2.93 6.24 1.93
N ASP A 56 2.68 5.01 2.39
CA ASP A 56 2.55 3.84 1.52
C ASP A 56 1.21 3.09 1.62
N GLY A 57 0.33 3.53 2.53
CA GLY A 57 -0.99 2.93 2.74
C GLY A 57 -1.00 1.65 3.55
N SER A 58 0.13 1.26 4.15
CA SER A 58 0.18 0.07 4.99
C SER A 58 -0.71 0.24 6.22
N THR A 59 -1.60 -0.72 6.43
CA THR A 59 -2.49 -0.81 7.59
C THR A 59 -2.00 -1.84 8.61
N GLU A 60 -0.77 -2.35 8.46
CA GLU A 60 -0.21 -3.38 9.33
C GLU A 60 -0.26 -2.94 10.80
N GLY A 61 -0.81 -3.79 11.66
CA GLY A 61 -0.95 -3.52 13.10
C GLY A 61 -2.08 -2.57 13.49
N CYS A 62 -2.80 -1.98 12.54
CA CYS A 62 -3.92 -1.09 12.79
C CYS A 62 -5.23 -1.76 12.36
N ARG A 63 -6.28 -1.66 13.18
CA ARG A 63 -7.59 -2.30 12.90
C ARG A 63 -8.63 -1.35 12.34
N ASP A 64 -8.36 -0.05 12.38
CA ASP A 64 -9.31 1.03 12.20
C ASP A 64 -9.12 1.80 10.88
N ALA A 65 -8.43 1.20 9.91
CA ALA A 65 -8.12 1.84 8.62
C ALA A 65 -9.39 2.32 7.88
N ALA A 66 -10.44 1.50 7.84
CA ALA A 66 -11.68 1.78 7.12
C ALA A 66 -12.49 2.97 7.67
N GLY A 67 -12.18 3.45 8.88
CA GLY A 67 -12.90 4.56 9.54
C GLY A 67 -11.99 5.68 10.04
N SER A 68 -10.70 5.66 9.65
CA SER A 68 -9.69 6.54 10.24
C SER A 68 -9.82 8.03 9.87
N GLY A 69 -10.51 8.35 8.76
CA GLY A 69 -10.58 9.71 8.20
C GLY A 69 -9.25 10.24 7.65
N LEU A 70 -8.14 9.52 7.86
CA LEU A 70 -6.82 9.86 7.36
C LEU A 70 -6.69 9.39 5.90
N GLN A 71 -6.05 10.20 5.05
CA GLN A 71 -5.76 9.82 3.67
C GLN A 71 -4.47 8.99 3.62
N GLY A 72 -4.56 7.74 3.15
CA GLY A 72 -3.40 6.86 2.96
C GLY A 72 -2.85 6.84 1.53
N ASN A 73 -1.71 6.18 1.33
CA ASN A 73 -1.07 5.90 0.03
C ASN A 73 -0.59 7.12 -0.79
N ALA A 74 -0.31 8.27 -0.17
CA ALA A 74 0.07 9.50 -0.89
C ALA A 74 1.35 9.33 -1.74
N TYR A 75 2.28 8.47 -1.30
CA TYR A 75 3.59 8.26 -1.93
C TYR A 75 3.87 6.79 -2.25
N LYS A 76 2.83 5.94 -2.33
CA LYS A 76 2.94 4.48 -2.44
C LYS A 76 3.89 3.96 -3.53
N ASN A 77 4.00 4.67 -4.65
CA ASN A 77 4.86 4.27 -5.78
C ASN A 77 6.29 4.84 -5.71
N GLN A 78 6.56 5.72 -4.74
CA GLN A 78 7.82 6.45 -4.59
C GLN A 78 8.61 5.97 -3.38
N VAL A 79 7.93 5.48 -2.34
CA VAL A 79 8.56 5.06 -1.09
C VAL A 79 8.06 3.67 -0.66
N VAL A 80 8.98 2.87 -0.13
CA VAL A 80 8.66 1.62 0.58
C VAL A 80 9.02 1.83 2.03
N THR A 81 8.05 1.68 2.94
CA THR A 81 8.32 1.82 4.37
C THR A 81 8.57 0.46 5.01
N ILE A 82 9.61 0.41 5.85
CA ILE A 82 10.00 -0.79 6.59
C ILE A 82 9.72 -0.56 8.07
N TRP A 83 8.84 -1.38 8.64
CA TRP A 83 8.59 -1.36 10.09
C TRP A 83 9.49 -2.37 10.80
N PHE A 84 10.32 -1.91 11.73
CA PHE A 84 11.28 -2.75 12.46
C PHE A 84 11.25 -2.46 13.96
N GLU A 85 11.02 -3.50 14.75
CA GLU A 85 10.96 -3.45 16.22
C GLU A 85 12.31 -3.88 16.81
N ALA A 86 13.24 -2.93 16.94
CA ALA A 86 14.63 -3.21 17.34
C ALA A 86 14.74 -3.87 18.73
N TRP A 87 13.83 -3.54 19.65
CA TRP A 87 13.86 -4.07 21.03
C TRP A 87 13.76 -5.60 21.08
N ARG A 88 13.08 -6.22 20.10
CA ARG A 88 12.92 -7.68 20.02
C ARG A 88 14.25 -8.40 19.81
N TYR A 89 15.26 -7.69 19.31
CA TYR A 89 16.58 -8.20 18.98
C TYR A 89 17.66 -7.65 19.91
N GLN A 90 17.27 -7.09 21.08
CA GLN A 90 18.21 -6.47 22.02
C GLN A 90 19.29 -7.44 22.56
N HIS A 91 19.03 -8.74 22.50
CA HIS A 91 19.96 -9.79 22.95
C HIS A 91 20.67 -10.50 21.80
N GLU A 92 20.41 -10.12 20.55
CA GLU A 92 21.10 -10.69 19.39
C GLU A 92 22.48 -10.05 19.23
N PRO A 93 23.53 -10.84 18.89
CA PRO A 93 24.87 -10.31 18.70
C PRO A 93 24.99 -9.38 17.49
N ALA A 94 24.07 -9.47 16.51
CA ALA A 94 24.07 -8.64 15.32
C ALA A 94 22.66 -8.18 14.91
N PRO A 95 22.08 -7.16 15.59
CA PRO A 95 20.73 -6.64 15.27
C PRO A 95 20.58 -6.12 13.84
N ALA A 96 21.68 -5.70 13.21
CA ALA A 96 21.71 -5.28 11.82
C ALA A 96 21.28 -6.40 10.85
N ILE A 97 21.58 -7.66 11.17
CA ILE A 97 21.17 -8.81 10.34
C ILE A 97 19.65 -8.96 10.38
N ALA A 98 19.04 -8.80 11.55
CA ALA A 98 17.58 -8.81 11.69
C ALA A 98 16.92 -7.70 10.87
N LEU A 99 17.50 -6.49 10.88
CA LEU A 99 17.03 -5.38 10.05
C LEU A 99 17.11 -5.72 8.55
N LEU A 100 18.23 -6.25 8.08
CA LEU A 100 18.40 -6.63 6.67
C LEU A 100 17.42 -7.73 6.24
N GLN A 101 17.19 -8.73 7.09
CA GLN A 101 16.19 -9.77 6.84
C GLN A 101 14.78 -9.19 6.74
N GLU A 102 14.45 -8.25 7.62
CA GLU A 102 13.15 -7.59 7.64
C GLU A 102 12.94 -6.68 6.43
N MET A 103 13.98 -5.93 6.04
CA MET A 103 14.00 -5.20 4.77
C MET A 103 13.70 -6.15 3.61
N ARG A 104 14.47 -7.24 3.48
CA ARG A 104 14.27 -8.24 2.41
C ARG A 104 12.84 -8.78 2.38
N ARG A 105 12.26 -9.08 3.55
CA ARG A 105 10.89 -9.61 3.69
C ARG A 105 9.82 -8.61 3.22
N GLN A 106 9.94 -7.34 3.63
CA GLN A 106 8.94 -6.33 3.27
C GLN A 106 9.10 -5.87 1.82
N PHE A 107 10.33 -5.77 1.30
CA PHE A 107 10.59 -5.47 -0.12
C PHE A 107 10.07 -6.57 -1.06
N SER A 108 10.27 -7.85 -0.74
CA SER A 108 9.81 -8.96 -1.60
C SER A 108 8.28 -9.04 -1.66
N THR A 109 7.61 -8.73 -0.55
CA THR A 109 6.14 -8.67 -0.48
C THR A 109 5.60 -7.59 -1.42
N TRP A 110 6.25 -6.41 -1.45
CA TRP A 110 5.89 -5.32 -2.35
C TRP A 110 6.08 -5.68 -3.83
N ALA A 111 7.25 -6.22 -4.19
CA ALA A 111 7.54 -6.65 -5.56
C ALA A 111 6.56 -7.72 -6.05
N THR A 112 6.24 -8.69 -5.19
CA THR A 112 5.29 -9.77 -5.50
C THR A 112 3.86 -9.24 -5.66
N ALA A 113 3.45 -8.27 -4.84
CA ALA A 113 2.13 -7.65 -4.97
C ALA A 113 1.99 -6.89 -6.29
N LYS A 114 3.02 -6.14 -6.71
CA LYS A 114 3.06 -5.42 -7.99
C LYS A 114 2.96 -6.38 -9.18
N GLU A 115 3.70 -7.50 -9.12
CA GLU A 115 3.69 -8.50 -10.18
C GLU A 115 2.33 -9.22 -10.30
N LYS A 116 1.71 -9.56 -9.17
CA LYS A 116 0.35 -10.15 -9.16
C LYS A 116 -0.71 -9.20 -9.71
N ALA A 117 -0.65 -7.91 -9.35
CA ALA A 117 -1.56 -6.90 -9.88
C ALA A 117 -1.40 -6.71 -11.40
N LYS A 118 -0.16 -6.70 -11.90
CA LYS A 118 0.13 -6.63 -13.34
C LYS A 118 -0.45 -7.81 -14.11
N LYS A 119 -0.26 -9.03 -13.60
CA LYS A 119 -0.82 -10.25 -14.21
C LYS A 119 -2.34 -10.25 -14.25
N LEU A 120 -3.01 -9.80 -13.19
CA LEU A 120 -4.47 -9.68 -13.18
C LEU A 120 -4.96 -8.66 -14.21
N ALA A 121 -4.34 -7.48 -14.30
CA ALA A 121 -4.69 -6.49 -15.30
C ALA A 121 -4.51 -6.99 -16.73
N GLU A 122 -3.41 -7.70 -17.01
CA GLU A 122 -3.13 -8.29 -18.33
C GLU A 122 -4.18 -9.33 -18.74
N VAL A 123 -4.59 -10.20 -17.81
CA VAL A 123 -5.64 -11.20 -18.06
C VAL A 123 -7.00 -10.52 -18.29
N SER A 124 -7.35 -9.48 -17.53
CA SER A 124 -8.59 -8.74 -17.72
C SER A 124 -8.66 -8.02 -19.07
N VAL A 125 -7.56 -7.40 -19.52
CA VAL A 125 -7.50 -6.73 -20.85
C VAL A 125 -7.69 -7.76 -21.97
N ARG A 126 -7.01 -8.91 -21.90
CA ARG A 126 -7.19 -9.99 -22.89
C ARG A 126 -8.62 -10.52 -22.92
N SER A 127 -9.26 -10.65 -21.76
CA SER A 127 -10.66 -11.10 -21.68
C SER A 127 -11.62 -10.11 -22.36
N VAL A 128 -11.47 -8.80 -22.11
CA VAL A 128 -12.33 -7.78 -22.72
C VAL A 128 -12.13 -7.72 -24.23
N LEU A 129 -10.89 -7.80 -24.72
CA LEU A 129 -10.59 -7.80 -26.15
C LEU A 129 -11.21 -9.00 -26.86
N ASN A 130 -11.09 -10.20 -26.30
CA ASN A 130 -11.69 -11.40 -26.88
C ASN A 130 -13.23 -11.30 -26.92
N SER A 131 -13.86 -10.74 -25.87
CA SER A 131 -15.32 -10.54 -25.85
C SER A 131 -15.80 -9.52 -26.89
N ILE A 132 -15.00 -8.50 -27.21
CA ILE A 132 -15.30 -7.53 -28.27
C ILE A 132 -15.12 -8.15 -29.65
N GLU A 133 -14.10 -9.00 -29.85
CA GLU A 133 -13.92 -9.72 -31.11
C GLU A 133 -15.04 -10.72 -31.38
N ASP A 134 -15.51 -11.43 -30.35
CA ASP A 134 -16.60 -12.39 -30.49
C ASP A 134 -17.94 -11.70 -30.79
N THR A 135 -18.20 -10.54 -30.17
CA THR A 135 -19.39 -9.73 -30.50
C THR A 135 -19.29 -9.08 -31.88
N ALA A 136 -18.11 -8.65 -32.32
CA ALA A 136 -17.89 -8.14 -33.67
C ALA A 136 -18.02 -9.25 -34.74
N LYS A 137 -17.59 -10.48 -34.45
CA LYS A 137 -17.82 -11.64 -35.33
C LYS A 137 -19.31 -11.95 -35.43
N LEU A 138 -20.04 -11.94 -34.32
CA LEU A 138 -21.49 -12.16 -34.32
C LEU A 138 -22.23 -11.10 -35.14
N LEU A 139 -21.88 -9.81 -35.00
CA LEU A 139 -22.45 -8.73 -35.81
C LEU A 139 -22.08 -8.84 -37.31
N LYS A 140 -20.87 -9.32 -37.63
CA LYS A 140 -20.48 -9.60 -39.03
C LYS A 140 -21.24 -10.77 -39.64
N PHE A 141 -21.63 -11.78 -38.86
CA PHE A 141 -22.46 -12.88 -39.32
C PHE A 141 -23.93 -12.46 -39.53
N GLU A 142 -24.46 -11.55 -38.70
CA GLU A 142 -25.80 -10.97 -38.92
C GLU A 142 -25.84 -9.98 -40.09
N ALA A 143 -24.71 -9.33 -40.42
CA ALA A 143 -24.60 -8.40 -41.55
C ALA A 143 -24.36 -9.08 -42.91
N LEU A 144 -24.34 -10.41 -43.01
CA LEU A 144 -24.38 -11.13 -44.28
C LEU A 144 -25.85 -11.25 -44.74
N PRO A 145 -26.30 -10.49 -45.76
CA PRO A 145 -27.67 -10.59 -46.24
C PRO A 145 -27.92 -11.97 -46.86
N LEU A 146 -29.13 -12.48 -46.61
CA LEU A 146 -29.82 -13.53 -47.37
C LEU A 146 -29.74 -13.23 -48.88
N SER A 147 -28.65 -13.63 -49.53
CA SER A 147 -28.59 -13.77 -50.98
C SER A 147 -28.90 -15.23 -51.32
N ALA A 148 -30.18 -15.60 -51.23
CA ALA A 148 -30.68 -16.84 -51.80
C ALA A 148 -32.11 -16.66 -52.33
N LYS A 149 -32.22 -16.92 -53.64
CA LYS A 149 -33.41 -17.22 -54.46
C LYS A 149 -34.28 -16.07 -54.97
N GLY A 150 -34.10 -15.82 -56.27
CA GLY A 150 -35.16 -15.41 -57.20
C GLY A 150 -34.92 -16.03 -58.58
N ILE A 151 -35.34 -17.29 -58.76
CA ILE A 151 -36.08 -17.86 -59.92
C ILE A 151 -36.91 -19.02 -59.36
#